data_AF-A0A932YLR1-F1
#
_entry.id   AF-A0A932YLR1-F1
#
_cell.length_a   1.000
_cell.length_b   1.000
_cell.length_c   1.000
_cell.angle_alpha   90.00
_cell.angle_beta   90.00
_cell.angle_gamma   90.00
#
_symmetry.space_group_name_H-M   'P 1'
#
loop_
_entity.id
_entity.type
_entity.pdbx_description
1 polymer ?
#
loop_
_entity_poly.entity_id
_entity_poly.type
_entity_poly.pdbx_seq_one_letter_code
_entity_poly.pdbx_strand_id
1 'polypeptide(L)' 'PEKFQKEHVLTARDKFGFSTVRDFDKFHFEEIDKWEEVNERFRNGLIIGTTDEIDDGRNIIHRIYFPNGKPAFKIVAN' A
#
# COMPACT_ATOMS: atom_id res chain seq x y z
N PRO A 1 5.34 -5.76 -20.58
CA PRO A 1 4.14 -6.61 -20.77
C PRO A 1 4.35 -8.08 -20.36
N GLU A 2 5.52 -8.68 -20.66
CA GLU A 2 5.78 -10.11 -20.40
C GLU A 2 5.78 -10.51 -18.91
N LYS A 3 6.27 -9.64 -18.01
CA LYS A 3 6.29 -9.93 -16.56
C LYS A 3 4.90 -9.88 -15.92
N PHE A 4 4.03 -8.99 -16.40
CA PHE A 4 2.67 -8.86 -15.88
C PHE A 4 1.93 -10.18 -16.01
N GLN A 5 2.02 -10.84 -17.17
CA GLN A 5 1.25 -12.05 -17.45
C GLN A 5 1.63 -13.28 -16.60
N LYS A 6 2.83 -13.34 -16.00
CA LYS A 6 3.28 -14.52 -15.25
C LYS A 6 2.95 -14.50 -13.77
N GLU A 7 2.79 -13.34 -13.15
CA GLU A 7 2.77 -13.20 -11.68
C GLU A 7 1.45 -12.67 -11.12
N HIS A 8 0.58 -12.09 -11.95
CA HIS A 8 -0.71 -11.57 -11.49
C HIS A 8 -1.71 -12.71 -11.21
N VAL A 9 -1.87 -13.06 -9.93
CA VAL A 9 -3.05 -13.79 -9.46
C VAL A 9 -4.14 -12.77 -9.18
N LEU A 10 -5.14 -12.70 -10.06
CA LEU A 10 -6.31 -11.84 -9.85
C LEU A 10 -7.12 -12.36 -8.67
N THR A 11 -7.57 -11.45 -7.81
CA THR A 11 -8.57 -11.79 -6.79
C THR A 11 -9.89 -12.19 -7.46
N ALA A 12 -10.71 -12.94 -6.70
CA ALA A 12 -12.09 -13.19 -7.10
C ALA A 12 -12.78 -11.85 -7.40
N ARG A 13 -13.60 -11.82 -8.45
CA ARG A 13 -14.32 -10.62 -8.84
C ARG A 13 -15.18 -10.13 -7.69
N ASP A 14 -15.16 -8.83 -7.47
CA ASP A 14 -16.05 -8.16 -6.53
C ASP A 14 -17.51 -8.16 -7.05
N LYS A 15 -18.41 -7.55 -6.25
CA LYS A 15 -19.85 -7.43 -6.59
C LYS A 15 -20.13 -6.61 -7.86
N PHE A 16 -19.13 -5.90 -8.38
CA PHE A 16 -19.21 -5.06 -9.57
C PHE A 16 -18.45 -5.66 -10.76
N GLY A 17 -17.84 -6.83 -10.60
CA GLY A 17 -17.13 -7.54 -11.66
C GLY A 17 -15.65 -7.18 -11.80
N PHE A 18 -15.09 -6.37 -10.90
CA PHE A 18 -13.68 -5.99 -10.91
C PHE A 18 -12.84 -6.99 -10.13
N SER A 19 -11.64 -7.29 -10.63
CA SER A 19 -10.61 -8.03 -9.90
C SER A 19 -9.47 -7.09 -9.57
N THR A 20 -8.88 -7.26 -8.39
CA THR A 20 -7.71 -6.53 -7.93
C THR A 20 -6.49 -7.45 -7.92
N VAL A 21 -5.31 -6.85 -8.07
CA VAL A 21 -4.03 -7.54 -7.90
C VAL A 21 -3.54 -7.22 -6.50
N ARG A 22 -3.31 -8.25 -5.67
CA ARG A 22 -2.73 -8.08 -4.33
C ARG A 22 -1.21 -8.10 -4.33
N ASP A 23 -0.63 -8.80 -5.30
CA ASP A 23 0.81 -8.99 -5.39
C ASP A 23 1.26 -8.75 -6.83
N PHE A 24 2.25 -7.88 -6.98
CA PHE A 24 2.87 -7.61 -8.27
C PHE A 24 4.37 -7.36 -8.09
N ASP A 25 5.20 -8.25 -8.63
CA ASP A 25 6.66 -8.21 -8.43
C ASP A 25 7.00 -8.16 -6.92
N LYS A 26 7.63 -7.09 -6.45
CA LYS A 26 7.96 -6.85 -5.04
C LYS A 26 6.93 -6.01 -4.27
N PHE A 27 5.81 -5.67 -4.89
CA PHE A 27 4.78 -4.83 -4.30
C PHE A 27 3.64 -5.70 -3.76
N HIS A 28 3.22 -5.39 -2.55
CA HIS A 28 2.07 -5.98 -1.89
C HIS A 28 1.03 -4.89 -1.63
N PHE A 29 -0.23 -5.16 -1.98
CA PHE A 29 -1.35 -4.25 -1.85
C PHE A 29 -2.38 -4.87 -0.92
N GLU A 30 -2.55 -4.24 0.25
CA GLU A 30 -3.59 -4.59 1.23
C GLU A 30 -4.07 -3.32 1.94
N GLU A 31 -5.21 -3.43 2.63
CA GLU A 31 -5.72 -2.37 3.50
C GLU A 31 -4.91 -2.33 4.81
N ILE A 32 -4.61 -1.13 5.29
CA ILE A 32 -3.86 -0.93 6.54
C ILE A 32 -4.86 -0.70 7.68
N ASP A 33 -5.51 -1.78 8.14
CA ASP A 33 -6.49 -1.70 9.24
C ASP A 33 -5.84 -1.69 10.62
N LYS A 34 -4.75 -2.46 10.77
CA LYS A 34 -4.00 -2.60 12.02
C LYS A 34 -2.53 -2.39 11.75
N TRP A 35 -2.07 -1.18 12.04
CA TRP A 35 -0.70 -0.76 11.77
C TRP A 35 0.34 -1.76 12.31
N GLU A 36 0.16 -2.25 13.53
CA GLU A 36 1.09 -3.13 14.22
C GLU A 36 1.28 -4.47 13.49
N GLU A 37 0.19 -5.03 12.94
CA GLU A 37 0.26 -6.28 12.16
C GLU A 37 0.95 -6.08 10.81
N VAL A 38 0.75 -4.92 10.17
CA VAL A 38 1.45 -4.53 8.93
C VAL A 38 2.94 -4.30 9.22
N ASN A 39 3.25 -3.56 10.28
CA ASN A 39 4.59 -3.23 10.71
C ASN A 39 5.41 -4.48 11.05
N GLU A 40 4.79 -5.50 11.64
CA GLU A 40 5.47 -6.77 11.92
C GLU A 40 5.68 -7.64 10.69
N ARG A 41 4.72 -7.64 9.75
CA ARG A 41 4.80 -8.44 8.51
C ARG A 41 5.81 -7.88 7.51
N PHE A 42 5.87 -6.56 7.35
CA PHE A 42 6.71 -5.89 6.34
C PHE A 42 7.97 -5.24 6.93
N ARG A 43 8.72 -6.00 7.75
CA ARG A 43 10.02 -5.53 8.28
C ARG A 43 11.02 -5.32 7.14
N ASN A 44 11.82 -4.25 7.21
CA ASN A 44 12.74 -3.81 6.17
C ASN A 44 12.04 -3.42 4.86
N GLY A 45 10.85 -2.83 4.98
CA GLY A 45 9.98 -2.45 3.86
C GLY A 45 9.70 -0.95 3.84
N LEU A 46 9.19 -0.47 2.70
CA LEU A 46 8.54 0.83 2.63
C LEU A 46 7.03 0.61 2.69
N ILE A 47 6.39 1.23 3.68
CA ILE A 47 4.94 1.21 3.82
C ILE A 47 4.41 2.55 3.32
N ILE A 48 3.47 2.51 2.38
CA ILE A 48 2.81 3.68 1.82
C ILE A 48 1.33 3.56 2.15
N GLY A 49 0.78 4.58 2.80
CA GLY A 49 -0.62 4.63 3.19
C GLY A 49 -1.15 6.05 3.19
N THR A 50 -2.46 6.18 3.32
CA THR A 50 -3.15 7.47 3.43
C THR A 50 -2.80 8.18 4.74
N THR A 51 -3.26 9.43 4.87
CA THR A 51 -3.09 10.22 6.09
C THR A 51 -3.79 9.64 7.31
N ASP A 52 -4.85 8.85 7.07
CA ASP A 52 -5.73 8.29 8.09
C ASP A 52 -5.26 6.87 8.49
N GLU A 53 -4.63 6.14 7.58
CA GLU A 53 -4.01 4.83 7.86
C GLU A 53 -2.68 4.94 8.63
N ILE A 54 -1.95 6.05 8.44
CA ILE A 54 -0.62 6.24 9.03
C ILE A 54 -0.61 7.49 9.90
N ASP A 55 -0.51 7.32 11.22
CA ASP A 55 -0.40 8.43 12.16
C ASP A 55 0.93 9.20 12.04
N ASP A 56 0.91 10.49 12.37
CA ASP A 56 2.12 11.35 12.34
C ASP A 56 3.18 11.01 13.40
N GLY A 57 2.87 10.13 14.36
CA GLY A 57 3.82 9.61 15.35
C GLY A 57 4.76 8.51 14.85
N ARG A 58 4.65 8.12 13.58
CA ARG A 58 5.47 7.07 12.95
C ARG A 58 6.70 7.66 12.27
N ASN A 59 7.65 6.80 11.88
CA ASN A 59 8.88 7.18 11.18
C ASN A 59 8.61 7.58 9.71
N ILE A 60 7.91 8.70 9.50
CA ILE A 60 7.53 9.19 8.18
C ILE A 60 8.75 9.83 7.52
N ILE A 61 9.25 9.17 6.47
CA ILE A 61 10.40 9.65 5.69
C ILE A 61 9.96 10.56 4.54
N HIS A 62 8.70 10.48 4.10
CA HIS A 62 8.19 11.28 3.00
C HIS A 62 6.67 11.47 3.05
N ARG A 63 6.19 12.59 2.52
CA ARG A 63 4.76 12.89 2.33
C ARG A 63 4.51 13.23 0.86
N ILE A 64 3.55 12.56 0.24
CA ILE A 64 3.06 12.88 -1.10
C ILE A 64 1.86 13.80 -0.93
N TYR A 65 1.81 14.91 -1.67
CA TYR A 65 0.77 15.92 -1.55
C TYR A 65 -0.13 15.93 -2.80
N PHE A 66 -1.43 16.17 -2.59
CA PHE A 66 -2.34 16.53 -3.67
C PHE A 66 -2.00 17.91 -4.24
N PRO A 67 -2.46 18.25 -5.46
CA PRO A 67 -2.26 19.58 -6.05
C PRO A 67 -2.77 20.75 -5.21
N ASN A 68 -3.74 20.50 -4.31
CA ASN A 68 -4.26 21.50 -3.38
C ASN A 68 -3.37 21.70 -2.12
N GLY A 69 -2.21 21.06 -2.06
CA GLY A 69 -1.25 21.17 -0.95
C GLY A 69 -1.60 20.33 0.27
N LYS A 70 -2.70 19.57 0.27
CA LYS A 70 -3.03 18.65 1.37
C LYS A 70 -2.26 17.33 1.23
N PRO A 71 -1.82 16.70 2.34
CA PRO A 71 -1.16 15.40 2.27
C PRO A 71 -2.12 14.34 1.72
N ALA A 72 -1.63 13.56 0.76
CA ALA A 72 -2.33 12.45 0.14
C ALA A 72 -1.88 11.13 0.78
N PHE A 73 -0.57 10.91 0.81
CA PHE A 73 0.03 9.68 1.33
C PHE A 73 1.23 9.99 2.22
N LYS A 74 1.47 9.11 3.17
CA LYS A 74 2.66 9.07 4.03
C LYS A 74 3.47 7.83 3.67
N ILE A 75 4.80 7.98 3.65
CA ILE A 75 5.73 6.88 3.43
C ILE A 75 6.54 6.67 4.70
N VAL A 76 6.55 5.44 5.20
CA VAL A 76 7.27 5.02 6.40
C VAL A 76 8.37 4.04 6.02
N ALA A 77 9.58 4.28 6.55
CA ALA A 77 10.63 3.28 6.56
C ALA A 77 10.47 2.40 7.81
N ASN A 78 10.21 1.12 7.59
CA ASN A 78 9.94 0.12 8.63
C ASN A 78 11.09 -0.88 8.79
#